data_AF-A0A351FXG7-F1
#
_entry.id   AF-A0A351FXG7-F1
#
_cell.length_a   1.000
_cell.length_b   1.000
_cell.length_c   1.000
_cell.angle_alpha   90.00
_cell.angle_beta   90.00
_cell.angle_gamma   90.00
#
_symmetry.space_group_name_H-M   'P 1'
#
loop_
_entity.id
_entity.type
_entity.pdbx_description
1 polymer ?
#
loop_
_entity_poly.entity_id
_entity_poly.type
_entity_poly.pdbx_seq_one_letter_code
_entity_poly.pdbx_strand_id
1 'polypeptide(L)'
;MATAPTHLADSLPTPSAQSAEKPQKRKSRRRKTSHLKQVPESRELRESLKQRCAEVAAKLDKSRPLTKDEMESVARQLLQEAGEPEGFVGWIMVVLASEFYRDQVASVPPSRRLFLLPHCLKHAAGCPADYDEFGLDCKTCGACSIADFRGLAEDMGYKVLVAEGSPIVLKIIVSGHVDAIVGVACLNVLEKAIDKILLAGIPCMAVPLLSSDCRNTSVDEEWVNDMIRVEQQASSSKTRSYVHLMRAASQMFTPDSLDHLAPRLRGGKRLSEVNGQGVAGLDPIAGTEAVAYDFLGRGGKYSRPFITLAVYDALTGGHGTAGDGAAHVAEFHDSVRRAAMSIETFHKASLVHDDIEDDDAFRYGDETLHRKLGTPTAINVGDYLIGLGYRLVSRESGHLGADVAADILDSLADAHMKLCEGQGAELLWRDAKDKRLKPIDALKIYALKTSPAFEAALFTGVRLAGEYGDYREPMKQFARNLGVAFQILNDLGDWQGDSHNKMTAGGDILGGRPTVLWALALAGLSPEDQEELLALIADDKTPPDKRIQRVRQLFNAADVFEQAHRLVDKHQQRAEAIADQIEPEHLRRLFYYLIDTVLDRPAEAEPTLVPATLLSSND
;
A
#
# COMPACT_ATOMS: atom_id res chain seq x y z
N MET A 1 42.69 67.26 26.81
CA MET A 1 44.00 66.97 27.41
C MET A 1 44.05 65.47 27.68
N ALA A 2 44.76 64.75 26.81
CA ALA A 2 46.00 64.04 27.16
C ALA A 2 45.68 62.57 27.55
N THR A 3 45.69 61.64 26.60
CA THR A 3 46.81 60.77 26.17
C THR A 3 47.17 59.66 27.16
N ALA A 4 47.07 58.42 26.63
CA ALA A 4 47.51 57.08 27.05
C ALA A 4 48.94 57.01 27.70
N PRO A 5 49.45 55.89 28.29
CA PRO A 5 49.36 54.47 27.85
C PRO A 5 49.30 53.43 29.03
N THR A 6 49.36 52.08 28.93
CA THR A 6 50.21 51.13 28.16
C THR A 6 49.74 49.68 28.43
N HIS A 7 49.83 48.80 27.40
CA HIS A 7 50.06 47.33 27.41
C HIS A 7 49.09 46.37 28.16
N LEU A 8 48.83 45.12 27.78
CA LEU A 8 49.50 44.15 26.92
C LEU A 8 48.47 43.12 26.42
N ALA A 9 48.75 42.54 25.26
CA ALA A 9 47.93 41.58 24.54
C ALA A 9 47.83 40.21 25.27
N ASP A 10 46.66 39.59 25.19
CA ASP A 10 46.53 38.13 25.12
C ASP A 10 45.37 37.77 24.20
N SER A 11 45.73 37.09 23.11
CA SER A 11 44.86 36.61 22.04
C SER A 11 44.25 35.27 22.43
N LEU A 12 42.92 35.20 22.50
CA LEU A 12 42.17 33.93 22.47
C LEU A 12 41.53 33.73 21.09
N PRO A 13 41.56 32.53 20.50
CA PRO A 13 41.21 32.32 19.10
C PRO A 13 39.70 32.28 18.88
N THR A 14 39.27 33.01 17.86
CA THR A 14 37.94 32.93 17.24
C THR A 14 37.67 31.49 16.79
N PRO A 15 36.52 30.87 17.12
CA PRO A 15 36.18 29.57 16.57
C PRO A 15 35.91 29.70 15.08
N SER A 16 36.69 28.97 14.30
CA SER A 16 36.55 28.82 12.86
C SER A 16 35.14 28.36 12.50
N ALA A 17 34.53 29.04 11.52
CA ALA A 17 33.32 28.61 10.85
C ALA A 17 33.50 27.19 10.30
N GLN A 18 32.96 26.20 11.01
CA GLN A 18 32.74 24.88 10.43
C GLN A 18 31.57 24.99 9.47
N SER A 19 31.87 24.66 8.22
CA SER A 19 30.93 24.53 7.12
C SER A 19 29.76 23.64 7.53
N ALA A 20 28.57 24.23 7.66
CA ALA A 20 27.33 23.48 7.64
C ALA A 20 27.23 22.78 6.28
N GLU A 21 27.48 21.47 6.26
CA GLU A 21 27.19 20.64 5.11
C GLU A 21 25.69 20.77 4.79
N LYS A 22 25.42 21.28 3.59
CA LYS A 22 24.04 21.32 3.05
C LYS A 22 23.53 19.88 2.97
N PRO A 23 22.25 19.62 3.29
CA PRO A 23 21.67 18.29 3.12
C PRO A 23 21.86 17.85 1.67
N GLN A 24 22.50 16.70 1.46
CA GLN A 24 22.64 16.13 0.12
C GLN A 24 21.26 15.90 -0.46
N LYS A 25 20.96 16.57 -1.58
CA LYS A 25 19.72 16.36 -2.34
C LYS A 25 19.62 14.88 -2.72
N ARG A 26 18.66 14.17 -2.15
CA ARG A 26 18.20 12.83 -2.59
C ARG A 26 17.92 12.89 -4.09
N LYS A 27 18.84 12.37 -4.92
CA LYS A 27 18.60 12.17 -6.34
C LYS A 27 17.94 10.81 -6.51
N SER A 28 16.60 10.80 -6.62
CA SER A 28 15.83 9.67 -7.15
C SER A 28 16.27 9.46 -8.60
N ARG A 29 17.30 8.65 -8.80
CA ARG A 29 17.73 8.23 -10.14
C ARG A 29 17.26 6.80 -10.31
N ARG A 30 16.23 6.62 -11.14
CA ARG A 30 15.76 5.32 -11.65
C ARG A 30 16.96 4.45 -12.02
N ARG A 31 17.23 3.42 -11.23
CA ARG A 31 18.20 2.37 -11.57
C ARG A 31 17.40 1.17 -12.04
N LYS A 32 17.66 0.68 -13.26
CA LYS A 32 17.14 -0.62 -13.72
C LYS A 32 17.68 -1.67 -12.75
N THR A 33 16.87 -2.25 -11.87
CA THR A 33 17.38 -3.13 -10.79
C THR A 33 17.53 -4.59 -11.19
N SER A 34 17.19 -5.00 -12.41
CA SER A 34 17.30 -6.41 -12.84
C SER A 34 18.74 -6.96 -12.72
N HIS A 35 19.75 -6.12 -12.94
CA HIS A 35 21.15 -6.50 -12.73
C HIS A 35 21.51 -6.77 -11.25
N LEU A 36 20.69 -6.31 -10.29
CA LEU A 36 20.89 -6.47 -8.84
C LEU A 36 20.24 -7.75 -8.26
N LYS A 37 19.77 -8.66 -9.13
CA LYS A 37 18.96 -9.82 -8.76
C LYS A 37 19.62 -11.16 -9.10
N GLN A 38 20.93 -11.21 -9.01
CA GLN A 38 21.68 -12.45 -9.16
C GLN A 38 21.70 -13.22 -7.84
N VAL A 39 21.68 -14.55 -7.93
CA VAL A 39 21.80 -15.45 -6.78
C VAL A 39 23.21 -16.03 -6.78
N PRO A 40 23.94 -16.05 -5.65
CA PRO A 40 25.25 -16.67 -5.60
C PRO A 40 25.18 -18.17 -5.95
N GLU A 41 25.99 -18.59 -6.92
CA GLU A 41 25.89 -19.92 -7.53
C GLU A 41 26.31 -21.05 -6.58
N SER A 42 27.46 -20.89 -5.90
CA SER A 42 28.00 -21.92 -5.01
C SER A 42 27.42 -21.84 -3.61
N ARG A 43 27.24 -23.00 -3.00
CA ARG A 43 26.75 -23.12 -1.62
C ARG A 43 27.74 -22.49 -0.63
N GLU A 44 29.04 -22.69 -0.83
CA GLU A 44 30.08 -22.12 0.03
C GLU A 44 30.02 -20.59 0.06
N LEU A 45 29.77 -19.96 -1.08
CA LEU A 45 29.62 -18.51 -1.17
C LEU A 45 28.35 -18.04 -0.46
N ARG A 46 27.22 -18.74 -0.65
CA ARG A 46 25.97 -18.43 0.05
C ARG A 46 26.14 -18.51 1.57
N GLU A 47 26.78 -19.55 2.10
CA GLU A 47 27.01 -19.69 3.54
C GLU A 47 27.95 -18.60 4.10
N SER A 48 29.03 -18.29 3.37
CA SER A 48 29.94 -17.19 3.74
C SER A 48 29.21 -15.83 3.85
N LEU A 49 28.36 -15.52 2.86
CA LEU A 49 27.59 -14.28 2.85
C LEU A 49 26.48 -14.27 3.92
N LYS A 50 25.80 -15.41 4.16
CA LYS A 50 24.83 -15.55 5.26
C LYS A 50 25.46 -15.26 6.61
N GLN A 51 26.64 -15.81 6.88
CA GLN A 51 27.36 -15.57 8.12
C GLN A 51 27.69 -14.08 8.32
N ARG A 52 28.17 -13.40 7.26
CA ARG A 52 28.41 -11.95 7.30
C ARG A 52 27.13 -11.15 7.56
N CYS A 53 26.02 -11.51 6.93
CA CYS A 53 24.73 -10.89 7.18
C CYS A 53 24.29 -11.06 8.64
N ALA A 54 24.49 -12.23 9.24
CA ALA A 54 24.15 -12.48 10.64
C ALA A 54 25.00 -11.61 11.59
N GLU A 55 26.30 -11.49 11.33
CA GLU A 55 27.22 -10.66 12.13
C GLU A 55 26.87 -9.17 12.07
N VAL A 56 26.42 -8.68 10.90
CA VAL A 56 25.96 -7.30 10.74
C VAL A 56 24.60 -7.11 11.39
N ALA A 57 23.63 -8.00 11.14
CA ALA A 57 22.29 -7.94 11.71
C ALA A 57 22.29 -7.94 13.25
N ALA A 58 23.23 -8.64 13.88
CA ALA A 58 23.41 -8.65 15.33
C ALA A 58 23.77 -7.28 15.92
N LYS A 59 24.30 -6.35 15.11
CA LYS A 59 24.72 -5.00 15.52
C LYS A 59 23.69 -3.92 15.19
N LEU A 60 22.65 -4.25 14.42
CA LEU A 60 21.63 -3.30 13.99
C LEU A 60 20.63 -3.00 15.12
N ASP A 61 20.12 -1.77 15.15
CA ASP A 61 19.02 -1.41 16.04
C ASP A 61 17.72 -2.12 15.60
N LYS A 62 17.31 -3.12 16.37
CA LYS A 62 16.11 -3.92 16.12
C LYS A 62 14.81 -3.29 16.66
N SER A 63 14.87 -2.11 17.28
CA SER A 63 13.69 -1.45 17.86
C SER A 63 12.73 -0.87 16.82
N ARG A 64 13.22 -0.58 15.61
CA ARG A 64 12.43 -0.10 14.47
C ARG A 64 12.75 -0.90 13.21
N PRO A 65 11.81 -0.99 12.26
CA PRO A 65 12.13 -1.57 10.96
C PRO A 65 13.20 -0.74 10.24
N LEU A 66 14.04 -1.44 9.47
CA LEU A 66 14.96 -0.80 8.53
C LEU A 66 14.18 -0.31 7.31
N THR A 67 14.52 0.88 6.84
CA THR A 67 14.03 1.36 5.55
C THR A 67 14.76 0.63 4.41
N LYS A 68 14.16 0.64 3.21
CA LYS A 68 14.77 0.05 2.02
C LYS A 68 16.15 0.65 1.73
N ASP A 69 16.28 1.96 1.82
CA ASP A 69 17.53 2.68 1.56
C ASP A 69 18.63 2.31 2.57
N GLU A 70 18.29 2.19 3.86
CA GLU A 70 19.22 1.73 4.89
C GLU A 70 19.69 0.30 4.59
N MET A 71 18.75 -0.60 4.28
CA MET A 71 19.05 -1.99 3.96
C MET A 71 19.89 -2.13 2.69
N GLU A 72 19.59 -1.37 1.65
CA GLU A 72 20.37 -1.33 0.41
C GLU A 72 21.78 -0.78 0.66
N SER A 73 21.92 0.28 1.47
CA SER A 73 23.22 0.83 1.85
C SER A 73 24.09 -0.19 2.59
N VAL A 74 23.51 -0.90 3.57
CA VAL A 74 24.21 -1.95 4.32
C VAL A 74 24.57 -3.13 3.40
N ALA A 75 23.65 -3.54 2.52
CA ALA A 75 23.89 -4.62 1.56
C ALA A 75 25.04 -4.30 0.60
N ARG A 76 25.10 -3.06 0.09
CA ARG A 76 26.18 -2.60 -0.80
C ARG A 76 27.53 -2.57 -0.09
N GLN A 77 27.56 -2.10 1.16
CA GLN A 77 28.78 -2.10 1.95
C GLN A 77 29.28 -3.53 2.22
N LEU A 78 28.39 -4.44 2.60
CA LEU A 78 28.70 -5.87 2.81
C LEU A 78 29.34 -6.51 1.57
N LEU A 79 28.79 -6.26 0.38
CA LEU A 79 29.32 -6.77 -0.88
C LEU A 79 30.68 -6.16 -1.21
N GLN A 80 30.84 -4.86 -0.99
CA GLN A 80 32.12 -4.19 -1.21
C GLN A 80 33.23 -4.76 -0.31
N GLU A 81 32.92 -5.03 0.98
CA GLU A 81 33.86 -5.63 1.93
C GLU A 81 34.14 -7.12 1.63
N ALA A 82 33.20 -7.83 1.02
CA ALA A 82 33.38 -9.20 0.58
C ALA A 82 34.10 -9.33 -0.77
N GLY A 83 34.20 -8.25 -1.54
CA GLY A 83 34.75 -8.28 -2.90
C GLY A 83 33.80 -8.91 -3.92
N GLU A 84 32.49 -8.87 -3.65
CA GLU A 84 31.45 -9.55 -4.43
C GLU A 84 30.70 -8.57 -5.36
N PRO A 85 30.08 -9.07 -6.45
CA PRO A 85 29.43 -8.21 -7.43
C PRO A 85 28.20 -7.49 -6.88
N GLU A 86 27.94 -6.29 -7.40
CA GLU A 86 26.73 -5.50 -7.13
C GLU A 86 25.44 -6.27 -7.47
N GLY A 87 25.55 -7.27 -8.35
CA GLY A 87 24.45 -8.13 -8.74
C GLY A 87 23.80 -8.91 -7.61
N PHE A 88 24.46 -9.08 -6.47
CA PHE A 88 23.94 -9.79 -5.30
C PHE A 88 23.20 -8.88 -4.30
N VAL A 89 23.04 -7.57 -4.57
CA VAL A 89 22.41 -6.63 -3.63
C VAL A 89 21.02 -7.12 -3.19
N GLY A 90 20.15 -7.51 -4.12
CA GLY A 90 18.80 -8.00 -3.79
C GLY A 90 18.82 -9.27 -2.94
N TRP A 91 19.76 -10.18 -3.22
CA TRP A 91 19.94 -11.40 -2.42
C TRP A 91 20.40 -11.07 -1.00
N ILE A 92 21.41 -10.20 -0.83
CA ILE A 92 21.90 -9.77 0.48
C ILE A 92 20.82 -9.06 1.28
N MET A 93 20.01 -8.21 0.66
CA MET A 93 18.89 -7.55 1.35
C MET A 93 17.91 -8.57 1.95
N VAL A 94 17.57 -9.64 1.22
CA VAL A 94 16.69 -10.71 1.73
C VAL A 94 17.32 -11.42 2.93
N VAL A 95 18.60 -11.79 2.82
CA VAL A 95 19.30 -12.51 3.89
C VAL A 95 19.43 -11.61 5.12
N LEU A 96 19.82 -10.35 4.92
CA LEU A 96 19.96 -9.37 5.99
C LEU A 96 18.61 -9.11 6.69
N ALA A 97 17.52 -8.99 5.94
CA ALA A 97 16.17 -8.89 6.50
C ALA A 97 15.81 -10.12 7.36
N SER A 98 16.12 -11.32 6.87
CA SER A 98 15.84 -12.58 7.57
C SER A 98 16.63 -12.69 8.87
N GLU A 99 17.92 -12.30 8.86
CA GLU A 99 18.75 -12.29 10.07
C GLU A 99 18.36 -11.17 11.04
N PHE A 100 17.93 -10.01 10.54
CA PHE A 100 17.43 -8.91 11.36
C PHE A 100 16.21 -9.33 12.20
N TYR A 101 15.28 -10.09 11.60
CA TYR A 101 14.03 -10.55 12.22
C TYR A 101 14.08 -11.94 12.84
N ARG A 102 15.20 -12.68 12.74
CA ARG A 102 15.31 -14.08 13.20
C ARG A 102 14.78 -14.27 14.63
N ASP A 103 15.20 -13.41 15.57
CA ASP A 103 14.78 -13.49 16.98
C ASP A 103 13.28 -13.17 17.15
N GLN A 104 12.77 -12.21 16.39
CA GLN A 104 11.37 -11.79 16.41
C GLN A 104 10.47 -12.90 15.85
N VAL A 105 10.88 -13.57 14.77
CA VAL A 105 10.18 -14.75 14.24
C VAL A 105 10.23 -15.89 15.25
N ALA A 106 11.38 -16.15 15.89
CA ALA A 106 11.51 -17.13 16.96
C ALA A 106 10.58 -16.85 18.14
N SER A 107 10.27 -15.57 18.43
CA SER A 107 9.33 -15.20 19.50
C SER A 107 7.86 -15.50 19.22
N VAL A 108 7.50 -15.67 17.94
CA VAL A 108 6.13 -16.00 17.53
C VAL A 108 5.96 -17.52 17.58
N PRO A 109 4.89 -18.06 18.21
CA PRO A 109 4.62 -19.50 18.20
C PRO A 109 4.43 -20.01 16.75
N PRO A 110 4.91 -21.22 16.41
CA PRO A 110 4.71 -21.82 15.08
C PRO A 110 3.26 -21.77 14.55
N SER A 111 2.28 -21.99 15.42
CA SER A 111 0.84 -21.89 15.10
C SER A 111 0.35 -20.52 14.62
N ARG A 112 1.18 -19.49 14.82
CA ARG A 112 0.94 -18.11 14.42
C ARG A 112 1.95 -17.64 13.37
N ARG A 113 2.72 -18.55 12.77
CA ARG A 113 3.61 -18.29 11.62
C ARG A 113 2.91 -18.73 10.34
N LEU A 114 3.01 -17.90 9.30
CA LEU A 114 2.59 -18.24 7.94
C LEU A 114 3.81 -18.77 7.18
N PHE A 115 3.74 -19.97 6.64
CA PHE A 115 4.72 -20.48 5.68
C PHE A 115 4.22 -20.29 4.25
N LEU A 116 4.92 -19.45 3.49
CA LEU A 116 4.60 -19.12 2.10
C LEU A 116 5.48 -19.90 1.14
N LEU A 117 4.85 -20.60 0.21
CA LEU A 117 5.52 -21.38 -0.83
C LEU A 117 5.11 -20.89 -2.23
N PRO A 118 6.03 -20.92 -3.22
CA PRO A 118 5.71 -20.56 -4.59
C PRO A 118 4.91 -21.69 -5.28
N HIS A 119 4.22 -21.38 -6.38
CA HIS A 119 3.63 -22.44 -7.20
C HIS A 119 4.76 -23.28 -7.85
N CYS A 120 4.63 -24.60 -7.74
CA CYS A 120 5.44 -25.67 -8.36
C CYS A 120 6.89 -25.31 -8.77
N LEU A 121 7.88 -25.85 -8.05
CA LEU A 121 9.30 -25.61 -8.35
C LEU A 121 9.76 -26.19 -9.71
N LYS A 122 9.15 -27.27 -10.24
CA LYS A 122 9.73 -28.03 -11.37
C LYS A 122 8.92 -28.09 -12.67
N HIS A 123 7.59 -27.92 -12.63
CA HIS A 123 6.74 -27.95 -13.85
C HIS A 123 5.31 -27.42 -13.59
N ALA A 124 5.06 -26.13 -13.85
CA ALA A 124 3.73 -25.54 -13.63
C ALA A 124 2.64 -26.11 -14.57
N ALA A 125 2.99 -26.46 -15.80
CA ALA A 125 2.03 -26.89 -16.84
C ALA A 125 1.58 -28.36 -16.76
N GLY A 126 2.21 -29.18 -15.91
CA GLY A 126 1.93 -30.62 -15.77
C GLY A 126 1.65 -31.03 -14.32
N CYS A 127 1.26 -30.09 -13.47
CA CYS A 127 0.96 -30.38 -12.07
C CYS A 127 -0.41 -31.07 -11.95
N PRO A 128 -0.50 -32.27 -11.33
CA PRO A 128 -1.76 -32.98 -11.16
C PRO A 128 -2.56 -32.53 -9.92
N ALA A 129 -2.14 -31.45 -9.24
CA ALA A 129 -2.76 -30.98 -8.01
C ALA A 129 -4.01 -30.14 -8.28
N ASP A 130 -5.05 -30.35 -7.49
CA ASP A 130 -6.30 -29.58 -7.54
C ASP A 130 -6.12 -28.20 -6.90
N TYR A 131 -6.86 -27.21 -7.40
CA TYR A 131 -6.94 -25.86 -6.82
C TYR A 131 -8.15 -25.77 -5.89
N ASP A 132 -7.94 -25.29 -4.67
CA ASP A 132 -9.00 -24.87 -3.75
C ASP A 132 -9.04 -23.34 -3.60
N GLU A 133 -9.94 -22.83 -2.76
CA GLU A 133 -10.11 -21.39 -2.51
C GLU A 133 -8.91 -20.72 -1.82
N PHE A 134 -7.97 -21.51 -1.30
CA PHE A 134 -6.77 -21.04 -0.59
C PHE A 134 -5.47 -21.30 -1.39
N GLY A 135 -5.49 -22.12 -2.45
CA GLY A 135 -4.35 -22.30 -3.35
C GLY A 135 -4.25 -23.71 -3.94
N LEU A 136 -3.03 -24.13 -4.26
CA LEU A 136 -2.74 -25.43 -4.88
C LEU A 136 -2.61 -26.53 -3.81
N ASP A 137 -3.45 -27.57 -3.83
CA ASP A 137 -3.34 -28.69 -2.87
C ASP A 137 -2.23 -29.68 -3.27
N CYS A 138 -1.00 -29.37 -2.82
CA CYS A 138 0.22 -30.09 -3.23
C CYS A 138 0.38 -31.52 -2.67
N LYS A 139 -0.60 -32.10 -1.96
CA LYS A 139 -0.42 -33.34 -1.16
C LYS A 139 -0.16 -34.62 -1.99
N THR A 140 -0.32 -34.60 -3.32
CA THR A 140 -0.44 -35.83 -4.11
C THR A 140 0.52 -36.00 -5.28
N CYS A 141 1.40 -35.03 -5.61
CA CYS A 141 2.21 -35.13 -6.84
C CYS A 141 3.61 -35.77 -6.66
N GLY A 142 4.23 -35.69 -5.47
CA GLY A 142 5.56 -36.25 -5.17
C GLY A 142 6.72 -35.72 -6.04
N ALA A 143 6.48 -34.75 -6.92
CA ALA A 143 7.41 -34.33 -7.96
C ALA A 143 8.41 -33.25 -7.48
N CYS A 144 8.17 -32.63 -6.32
CA CYS A 144 9.03 -31.58 -5.77
C CYS A 144 8.99 -31.54 -4.24
N SER A 145 10.02 -30.93 -3.65
CA SER A 145 10.25 -30.83 -2.20
C SER A 145 9.25 -29.92 -1.46
N ILE A 146 8.34 -29.25 -2.20
CA ILE A 146 7.24 -28.43 -1.62
C ILE A 146 6.37 -29.28 -0.70
N ALA A 147 6.05 -30.52 -1.09
CA ALA A 147 5.21 -31.40 -0.28
C ALA A 147 5.88 -31.73 1.06
N ASP A 148 7.19 -31.96 1.04
CA ASP A 148 7.99 -32.24 2.24
C ASP A 148 8.06 -31.01 3.16
N PHE A 149 8.31 -29.82 2.60
CA PHE A 149 8.31 -28.59 3.39
C PHE A 149 6.94 -28.27 3.98
N ARG A 150 5.85 -28.50 3.22
CA ARG A 150 4.48 -28.35 3.72
C ARG A 150 4.22 -29.29 4.88
N GLY A 151 4.56 -30.58 4.74
CA GLY A 151 4.41 -31.57 5.81
C GLY A 151 5.18 -31.16 7.07
N LEU A 152 6.46 -30.81 6.93
CA LEU A 152 7.29 -30.35 8.05
C LEU A 152 6.71 -29.11 8.74
N ALA A 153 6.26 -28.12 7.96
CA ALA A 153 5.68 -26.89 8.51
C ALA A 153 4.33 -27.16 9.20
N GLU A 154 3.44 -27.96 8.59
CA GLU A 154 2.16 -28.39 9.19
C GLU A 154 2.39 -29.16 10.50
N ASP A 155 3.38 -30.06 10.56
CA ASP A 155 3.74 -30.82 11.77
C ASP A 155 4.23 -29.90 12.90
N MET A 156 4.93 -28.83 12.56
CA MET A 156 5.32 -27.79 13.52
C MET A 156 4.14 -26.87 13.89
N GLY A 157 3.01 -26.96 13.19
CA GLY A 157 1.80 -26.18 13.43
C GLY A 157 1.65 -24.93 12.59
N TYR A 158 2.55 -24.68 11.63
CA TYR A 158 2.46 -23.50 10.75
C TYR A 158 1.15 -23.53 9.96
N LYS A 159 0.65 -22.33 9.64
CA LYS A 159 -0.31 -22.18 8.54
C LYS A 159 0.48 -22.15 7.25
N VAL A 160 0.19 -23.05 6.32
CA VAL A 160 0.91 -23.12 5.04
C VAL A 160 0.01 -22.57 3.93
N LEU A 161 0.56 -21.72 3.07
CA LEU A 161 -0.13 -21.17 1.91
C LEU A 161 0.77 -21.29 0.68
N VAL A 162 0.23 -21.87 -0.38
CA VAL A 162 0.86 -21.94 -1.70
C VAL A 162 0.17 -20.93 -2.61
N ALA A 163 0.73 -19.73 -2.74
CA ALA A 163 0.11 -18.64 -3.49
C ALA A 163 1.14 -17.74 -4.17
N GLU A 164 0.85 -17.36 -5.41
CA GLU A 164 1.51 -16.26 -6.11
C GLU A 164 0.78 -14.93 -5.81
N GLY A 165 1.22 -14.18 -4.81
CA GLY A 165 0.74 -12.81 -4.63
C GLY A 165 0.95 -12.21 -3.25
N SER A 166 1.46 -10.98 -3.21
CA SER A 166 1.59 -10.19 -1.98
C SER A 166 0.27 -9.69 -1.36
N PRO A 167 -0.85 -9.46 -2.10
CA PRO A 167 -2.07 -8.93 -1.49
C PRO A 167 -2.77 -9.89 -0.52
N ILE A 168 -2.78 -11.20 -0.82
CA ILE A 168 -3.41 -12.20 0.04
C ILE A 168 -2.66 -12.35 1.37
N VAL A 169 -1.33 -12.29 1.31
CA VAL A 169 -0.43 -12.35 2.48
C VAL A 169 -0.75 -11.23 3.46
N LEU A 170 -0.85 -9.99 2.97
CA LEU A 170 -1.19 -8.86 3.83
C LEU A 170 -2.60 -8.99 4.44
N LYS A 171 -3.58 -9.52 3.69
CA LYS A 171 -4.93 -9.79 4.20
C LYS A 171 -4.92 -10.81 5.34
N ILE A 172 -4.09 -11.85 5.25
CA ILE A 172 -3.95 -12.87 6.31
C ILE A 172 -3.32 -12.26 7.59
N ILE A 173 -2.35 -11.36 7.44
CA ILE A 173 -1.71 -10.67 8.58
C ILE A 173 -2.70 -9.71 9.26
N VAL A 174 -3.38 -8.89 8.47
CA VAL A 174 -4.32 -7.86 8.97
C VAL A 174 -5.58 -8.50 9.55
N SER A 175 -5.99 -9.69 9.10
CA SER A 175 -7.08 -10.43 9.73
C SER A 175 -6.68 -11.07 11.07
N GLY A 176 -5.41 -10.99 11.48
CA GLY A 176 -4.95 -11.47 12.78
C GLY A 176 -4.73 -12.97 12.88
N HIS A 177 -4.65 -13.68 11.75
CA HIS A 177 -4.45 -15.12 11.72
C HIS A 177 -2.99 -15.54 11.99
N VAL A 178 -2.03 -14.66 11.71
CA VAL A 178 -0.58 -14.91 11.78
C VAL A 178 0.16 -13.63 12.20
N ASP A 179 1.29 -13.77 12.90
CA ASP A 179 2.11 -12.66 13.42
C ASP A 179 3.53 -12.62 12.85
N ALA A 180 3.94 -13.66 12.11
CA ALA A 180 5.21 -13.71 11.41
C ALA A 180 5.07 -14.44 10.07
N ILE A 181 5.93 -14.09 9.12
CA ILE A 181 6.01 -14.74 7.82
C ILE A 181 7.33 -15.48 7.68
N VAL A 182 7.24 -16.71 7.21
CA VAL A 182 8.38 -17.51 6.77
C VAL A 182 8.09 -17.89 5.32
N GLY A 183 9.05 -17.81 4.41
CA GLY A 183 8.71 -18.07 3.01
C GLY A 183 9.84 -18.44 2.08
N VAL A 184 9.46 -19.02 0.95
CA VAL A 184 10.35 -19.35 -0.15
C VAL A 184 9.79 -18.66 -1.40
N ALA A 185 10.60 -17.88 -2.10
CA ALA A 185 10.19 -17.25 -3.35
C ALA A 185 11.38 -16.77 -4.19
N CYS A 186 11.13 -16.48 -5.47
CA CYS A 186 12.15 -15.88 -6.32
C CYS A 186 12.45 -14.43 -5.88
N LEU A 187 13.66 -13.93 -6.16
CA LEU A 187 14.07 -12.57 -5.75
C LEU A 187 13.11 -11.48 -6.24
N ASN A 188 12.50 -11.68 -7.42
CA ASN A 188 11.51 -10.76 -7.98
C ASN A 188 10.24 -10.62 -7.13
N VAL A 189 9.81 -11.70 -6.48
CA VAL A 189 8.64 -11.68 -5.57
C VAL A 189 9.07 -11.21 -4.18
N LEU A 190 10.22 -11.69 -3.69
CA LEU A 190 10.73 -11.34 -2.37
C LEU A 190 11.01 -9.85 -2.24
N GLU A 191 11.67 -9.21 -3.21
CA GLU A 191 11.92 -7.76 -3.18
C GLU A 191 10.61 -6.96 -3.03
N LYS A 192 9.59 -7.30 -3.81
CA LYS A 192 8.26 -6.65 -3.76
C LYS A 192 7.54 -6.87 -2.43
N ALA A 193 7.72 -8.05 -1.83
CA ALA A 193 7.06 -8.41 -0.57
C ALA A 193 7.80 -7.82 0.63
N ILE A 194 9.13 -7.87 0.63
CA ILE A 194 10.03 -7.37 1.67
C ILE A 194 9.75 -5.89 1.91
N ASP A 195 9.69 -5.05 0.87
CA ASP A 195 9.43 -3.61 1.06
C ASP A 195 8.17 -3.35 1.92
N LYS A 196 7.06 -4.05 1.64
CA LYS A 196 5.79 -3.86 2.35
C LYS A 196 5.78 -4.48 3.74
N ILE A 197 6.38 -5.65 3.88
CA ILE A 197 6.46 -6.41 5.14
C ILE A 197 7.39 -5.69 6.13
N LEU A 198 8.54 -5.21 5.65
CA LEU A 198 9.49 -4.42 6.40
C LEU A 198 8.87 -3.10 6.85
N LEU A 199 8.24 -2.34 5.94
CA LEU A 199 7.60 -1.06 6.29
C LEU A 199 6.52 -1.22 7.37
N ALA A 200 5.77 -2.32 7.33
CA ALA A 200 4.77 -2.61 8.36
C ALA A 200 5.36 -3.17 9.67
N GLY A 201 6.67 -3.47 9.71
CA GLY A 201 7.35 -4.05 10.86
C GLY A 201 6.95 -5.49 11.16
N ILE A 202 6.53 -6.24 10.13
CA ILE A 202 6.11 -7.63 10.30
C ILE A 202 7.37 -8.51 10.35
N PRO A 203 7.57 -9.32 11.41
CA PRO A 203 8.67 -10.27 11.47
C PRO A 203 8.65 -11.23 10.29
N CYS A 204 9.75 -11.30 9.55
CA CYS A 204 9.85 -12.17 8.39
C CYS A 204 11.21 -12.86 8.23
N MET A 205 11.17 -14.07 7.67
CA MET A 205 12.34 -14.79 7.17
C MET A 205 12.02 -15.34 5.78
N ALA A 206 13.00 -15.32 4.88
CA ALA A 206 12.83 -15.84 3.54
C ALA A 206 14.07 -16.55 3.01
N VAL A 207 13.85 -17.61 2.23
CA VAL A 207 14.87 -18.29 1.44
C VAL A 207 14.64 -17.97 -0.04
N PRO A 208 15.57 -17.26 -0.70
CA PRO A 208 15.54 -17.07 -2.15
C PRO A 208 15.62 -18.40 -2.89
N LEU A 209 14.86 -18.52 -3.99
CA LEU A 209 15.09 -19.57 -4.98
C LEU A 209 16.47 -19.42 -5.62
N LEU A 210 17.01 -20.53 -6.15
CA LEU A 210 18.34 -20.57 -6.79
C LEU A 210 18.36 -19.93 -8.19
N SER A 211 17.21 -19.43 -8.66
CA SER A 211 17.10 -18.57 -9.84
C SER A 211 16.30 -17.30 -9.50
N SER A 212 16.45 -16.28 -10.35
CA SER A 212 15.70 -15.01 -10.26
C SER A 212 14.20 -15.17 -10.54
N ASP A 213 13.80 -16.30 -11.13
CA ASP A 213 12.48 -16.53 -11.70
C ASP A 213 11.75 -17.64 -10.95
N CYS A 214 10.42 -17.55 -10.91
CA CYS A 214 9.58 -18.48 -10.16
C CYS A 214 9.21 -19.76 -10.96
N ARG A 215 9.92 -20.09 -12.06
CA ARG A 215 9.63 -21.25 -12.94
C ARG A 215 10.83 -22.19 -13.04
N ASN A 216 10.58 -23.50 -12.94
CA ASN A 216 11.56 -24.57 -13.15
C ASN A 216 12.88 -24.35 -12.40
N THR A 217 12.77 -24.04 -11.12
CA THR A 217 13.88 -23.68 -10.23
C THR A 217 14.01 -24.65 -9.07
N SER A 218 15.05 -24.45 -8.28
CA SER A 218 15.31 -25.21 -7.05
C SER A 218 15.53 -24.22 -5.90
N VAL A 219 15.56 -24.77 -4.69
CA VAL A 219 15.82 -24.02 -3.47
C VAL A 219 16.89 -24.73 -2.67
N ASP A 220 17.58 -24.00 -1.81
CA ASP A 220 18.48 -24.59 -0.82
C ASP A 220 17.66 -25.31 0.27
N GLU A 221 17.44 -26.62 0.11
CA GLU A 221 16.52 -27.39 0.95
C GLU A 221 16.92 -27.43 2.43
N GLU A 222 18.22 -27.48 2.69
CA GLU A 222 18.76 -27.46 4.06
C GLU A 222 18.44 -26.14 4.75
N TRP A 223 18.63 -25.02 4.05
CA TRP A 223 18.28 -23.71 4.58
C TRP A 223 16.78 -23.55 4.81
N VAL A 224 15.92 -24.09 3.93
CA VAL A 224 14.46 -24.08 4.16
C VAL A 224 14.10 -24.89 5.41
N ASN A 225 14.69 -26.07 5.57
CA ASN A 225 14.47 -26.91 6.75
C ASN A 225 14.90 -26.21 8.04
N ASP A 226 16.08 -25.58 8.06
CA ASP A 226 16.59 -24.82 9.21
C ASP A 226 15.67 -23.64 9.55
N MET A 227 15.16 -22.94 8.52
CA MET A 227 14.24 -21.83 8.69
C MET A 227 12.88 -22.26 9.28
N ILE A 228 12.33 -23.40 8.84
CA ILE A 228 11.08 -23.95 9.41
C ILE A 228 11.31 -24.40 10.86
N ARG A 229 12.47 -25.00 11.15
CA ARG A 229 12.83 -25.55 12.47
C ARG A 229 13.25 -24.53 13.52
N VAL A 230 13.20 -23.22 13.23
CA VAL A 230 13.48 -22.17 14.23
C VAL A 230 12.57 -22.36 15.44
N GLU A 231 13.13 -22.77 16.57
CA GLU A 231 12.36 -23.05 17.79
C GLU A 231 11.78 -21.77 18.40
N GLN A 232 10.69 -21.93 19.15
CA GLN A 232 10.11 -20.80 19.87
C GLN A 232 11.03 -20.38 21.02
N GLN A 233 11.45 -19.12 21.04
CA GLN A 233 12.33 -18.57 22.09
C GLN A 233 11.82 -17.22 22.56
N ALA A 234 12.02 -16.89 23.84
CA ALA A 234 11.71 -15.56 24.35
C ALA A 234 12.71 -14.56 23.76
N SER A 235 12.24 -13.61 22.93
CA SER A 235 13.07 -12.52 22.41
C SER A 235 13.09 -11.34 23.36
N SER A 236 14.27 -10.75 23.55
CA SER A 236 14.44 -9.48 24.28
C SER A 236 14.15 -8.24 23.42
N SER A 237 14.06 -8.39 22.10
CA SER A 237 13.87 -7.28 21.16
C SER A 237 12.49 -7.32 20.52
N LYS A 238 11.76 -6.20 20.61
CA LYS A 238 10.46 -6.00 19.96
C LYS A 238 10.55 -4.85 18.97
N THR A 239 10.50 -5.17 17.68
CA THR A 239 10.45 -4.18 16.60
C THR A 239 9.07 -3.53 16.57
N ARG A 240 9.04 -2.20 16.43
CA ARG A 240 7.76 -1.48 16.28
C ARG A 240 7.03 -1.89 15.00
N SER A 241 5.71 -2.03 15.08
CA SER A 241 4.86 -2.48 13.97
C SER A 241 3.50 -1.79 13.94
N TYR A 242 3.07 -1.36 12.75
CA TYR A 242 1.73 -0.78 12.54
C TYR A 242 0.62 -1.83 12.47
N VAL A 243 0.96 -3.13 12.49
CA VAL A 243 -0.01 -4.23 12.32
C VAL A 243 -1.11 -4.21 13.37
N HIS A 244 -0.81 -3.81 14.61
CA HIS A 244 -1.82 -3.72 15.67
C HIS A 244 -2.92 -2.69 15.32
N LEU A 245 -2.52 -1.53 14.81
CA LEU A 245 -3.43 -0.48 14.37
C LEU A 245 -4.20 -0.87 13.10
N MET A 246 -3.56 -1.55 12.15
CA MET A 246 -4.22 -2.07 10.95
C MET A 246 -5.28 -3.12 11.29
N ARG A 247 -4.97 -4.03 12.21
CA ARG A 247 -5.91 -5.03 12.73
C ARG A 247 -7.09 -4.36 13.39
N ALA A 248 -6.85 -3.39 14.27
CA ALA A 248 -7.93 -2.65 14.90
C ALA A 248 -8.82 -1.92 13.89
N ALA A 249 -8.21 -1.29 12.87
CA ALA A 249 -8.95 -0.66 11.79
C ALA A 249 -9.85 -1.65 11.04
N SER A 250 -9.35 -2.85 10.71
CA SER A 250 -10.13 -3.88 10.02
C SER A 250 -11.20 -4.53 10.92
N GLN A 251 -10.87 -4.81 12.18
CA GLN A 251 -11.74 -5.51 13.13
C GLN A 251 -13.02 -4.73 13.46
N MET A 252 -12.99 -3.40 13.35
CA MET A 252 -14.17 -2.53 13.52
C MET A 252 -15.33 -2.88 12.57
N PHE A 253 -15.03 -3.52 11.43
CA PHE A 253 -16.01 -3.86 10.40
C PHE A 253 -16.42 -5.34 10.42
N THR A 254 -15.94 -6.10 11.42
CA THR A 254 -16.48 -7.44 11.66
C THR A 254 -17.92 -7.36 12.14
N PRO A 255 -18.75 -8.38 11.88
CA PRO A 255 -20.16 -8.30 12.23
C PRO A 255 -20.42 -8.03 13.73
N ASP A 256 -19.63 -8.62 14.62
CA ASP A 256 -19.78 -8.44 16.07
C ASP A 256 -19.37 -7.03 16.51
N SER A 257 -18.26 -6.50 15.96
CA SER A 257 -17.85 -5.12 16.20
C SER A 257 -18.85 -4.12 15.65
N LEU A 258 -19.47 -4.38 14.50
CA LEU A 258 -20.51 -3.51 13.93
C LEU A 258 -21.75 -3.47 14.84
N ASP A 259 -22.19 -4.61 15.36
CA ASP A 259 -23.34 -4.64 16.29
C ASP A 259 -23.04 -3.90 17.60
N HIS A 260 -21.77 -3.84 18.03
CA HIS A 260 -21.34 -3.09 19.22
C HIS A 260 -21.14 -1.59 18.96
N LEU A 261 -20.32 -1.24 17.96
CA LEU A 261 -19.90 0.13 17.64
C LEU A 261 -20.94 0.90 16.82
N ALA A 262 -21.81 0.22 16.10
CA ALA A 262 -22.85 0.82 15.27
C ALA A 262 -24.13 -0.03 15.33
N PRO A 263 -24.80 -0.14 16.50
CA PRO A 263 -25.96 -1.00 16.61
C PRO A 263 -27.06 -0.60 15.61
N ARG A 264 -27.56 -1.59 14.87
CA ARG A 264 -28.67 -1.44 13.91
C ARG A 264 -29.94 -0.98 14.64
N LEU A 265 -30.60 0.05 14.12
CA LEU A 265 -31.78 0.62 14.77
C LEU A 265 -33.05 -0.21 14.54
N ARG A 266 -33.16 -0.87 13.39
CA ARG A 266 -34.29 -1.74 13.06
C ARG A 266 -34.05 -3.19 13.47
N GLY A 267 -32.78 -3.58 13.59
CA GLY A 267 -32.38 -4.94 13.95
C GLY A 267 -32.72 -5.95 12.85
N GLY A 268 -33.13 -7.15 13.25
CA GLY A 268 -33.52 -8.21 12.32
C GLY A 268 -32.34 -8.97 11.71
N LYS A 269 -32.67 -9.90 10.80
CA LYS A 269 -31.68 -10.78 10.18
C LYS A 269 -30.66 -9.99 9.36
N ARG A 270 -29.40 -10.41 9.40
CA ARG A 270 -28.36 -9.93 8.48
C ARG A 270 -28.64 -10.50 7.07
N LEU A 271 -28.09 -9.86 6.04
CA LEU A 271 -28.22 -10.39 4.67
C LEU A 271 -27.56 -11.78 4.51
N SER A 272 -26.57 -12.10 5.35
CA SER A 272 -25.98 -13.44 5.43
C SER A 272 -26.89 -14.51 6.03
N GLU A 273 -27.94 -14.12 6.76
CA GLU A 273 -28.81 -15.01 7.54
C GLU A 273 -30.14 -15.35 6.83
N VAL A 274 -30.35 -14.82 5.62
CA VAL A 274 -31.59 -15.01 4.85
C VAL A 274 -31.53 -16.21 3.88
N ASN A 275 -30.56 -17.11 4.02
CA ASN A 275 -30.49 -18.44 3.34
C ASN A 275 -30.87 -18.40 1.84
N GLY A 276 -30.34 -17.44 1.08
CA GLY A 276 -30.61 -17.33 -0.37
C GLY A 276 -31.93 -16.67 -0.76
N GLN A 277 -32.79 -16.27 0.19
CA GLN A 277 -33.98 -15.45 -0.09
C GLN A 277 -33.64 -13.97 -0.39
N GLY A 278 -32.38 -13.58 -0.20
CA GLY A 278 -31.91 -12.22 -0.45
C GLY A 278 -32.72 -11.16 0.29
N VAL A 279 -32.87 -9.98 -0.30
CA VAL A 279 -33.61 -8.86 0.30
C VAL A 279 -35.10 -9.18 0.48
N ALA A 280 -35.66 -10.13 -0.29
CA ALA A 280 -37.06 -10.54 -0.16
C ALA A 280 -37.38 -11.29 1.14
N GLY A 281 -36.36 -11.85 1.81
CA GLY A 281 -36.49 -12.49 3.13
C GLY A 281 -36.37 -11.53 4.31
N LEU A 282 -36.18 -10.22 4.06
CA LEU A 282 -36.04 -9.19 5.10
C LEU A 282 -37.35 -8.41 5.28
N ASP A 283 -37.54 -7.86 6.48
CA ASP A 283 -38.53 -6.79 6.69
C ASP A 283 -38.19 -5.61 5.75
N PRO A 284 -39.12 -5.15 4.89
CA PRO A 284 -38.88 -4.03 3.98
C PRO A 284 -38.32 -2.78 4.65
N ILE A 285 -38.72 -2.49 5.90
CA ILE A 285 -38.20 -1.34 6.66
C ILE A 285 -36.72 -1.51 7.07
N ALA A 286 -36.27 -2.76 7.26
CA ALA A 286 -34.89 -3.09 7.63
C ALA A 286 -33.97 -3.31 6.41
N GLY A 287 -34.54 -3.45 5.21
CA GLY A 287 -33.80 -3.83 4.00
C GLY A 287 -32.59 -2.93 3.70
N THR A 288 -32.78 -1.61 3.69
CA THR A 288 -31.69 -0.65 3.41
C THR A 288 -30.58 -0.75 4.46
N GLU A 289 -30.93 -0.80 5.75
CA GLU A 289 -29.96 -0.93 6.84
C GLU A 289 -29.19 -2.25 6.72
N ALA A 290 -29.86 -3.37 6.41
CA ALA A 290 -29.20 -4.66 6.25
C ALA A 290 -28.21 -4.67 5.07
N VAL A 291 -28.58 -4.11 3.92
CA VAL A 291 -27.70 -4.01 2.74
C VAL A 291 -26.52 -3.09 3.01
N ALA A 292 -26.75 -1.94 3.65
CA ALA A 292 -25.68 -0.99 3.99
C ALA A 292 -24.63 -1.61 4.92
N TYR A 293 -25.06 -2.34 5.96
CA TYR A 293 -24.14 -3.00 6.90
C TYR A 293 -23.39 -4.17 6.27
N ASP A 294 -24.06 -4.94 5.41
CA ASP A 294 -23.41 -5.99 4.63
C ASP A 294 -22.33 -5.42 3.70
N PHE A 295 -22.60 -4.30 3.01
CA PHE A 295 -21.59 -3.63 2.18
C PHE A 295 -20.45 -3.04 3.02
N LEU A 296 -20.76 -2.46 4.18
CA LEU A 296 -19.77 -1.87 5.10
C LEU A 296 -18.81 -2.93 5.65
N GLY A 297 -19.30 -4.13 5.96
CA GLY A 297 -18.50 -5.26 6.46
C GLY A 297 -17.66 -5.98 5.39
N ARG A 298 -17.86 -5.70 4.10
CA ARG A 298 -17.19 -6.39 2.99
C ARG A 298 -15.95 -5.66 2.50
N GLY A 299 -14.82 -6.36 2.47
CA GLY A 299 -13.63 -5.97 1.72
C GLY A 299 -13.03 -4.60 2.08
N GLY A 300 -12.01 -4.20 1.32
CA GLY A 300 -11.28 -2.96 1.55
C GLY A 300 -9.99 -3.16 2.35
N LYS A 301 -9.06 -2.20 2.18
CA LYS A 301 -7.78 -2.19 2.91
C LYS A 301 -7.90 -1.50 4.28
N TYR A 302 -9.03 -0.85 4.56
CA TYR A 302 -9.28 -0.08 5.78
C TYR A 302 -8.17 0.95 6.08
N SER A 303 -7.54 1.52 5.04
CA SER A 303 -6.38 2.41 5.18
C SER A 303 -6.75 3.73 5.84
N ARG A 304 -7.94 4.25 5.59
CA ARG A 304 -8.41 5.52 6.16
C ARG A 304 -8.69 5.43 7.68
N PRO A 305 -9.45 4.44 8.18
CA PRO A 305 -9.59 4.26 9.62
C PRO A 305 -8.23 3.94 10.28
N PHE A 306 -7.35 3.20 9.61
CA PHE A 306 -5.98 3.00 10.09
C PHE A 306 -5.23 4.34 10.27
N ILE A 307 -5.29 5.25 9.29
CA ILE A 307 -4.64 6.57 9.39
C ILE A 307 -5.17 7.34 10.60
N THR A 308 -6.49 7.39 10.80
CA THR A 308 -7.09 8.06 11.96
C THR A 308 -6.57 7.48 13.28
N LEU A 309 -6.59 6.16 13.42
CA LEU A 309 -6.12 5.48 14.63
C LEU A 309 -4.61 5.67 14.84
N ALA A 310 -3.81 5.64 13.78
CA ALA A 310 -2.36 5.78 13.87
C ALA A 310 -1.93 7.21 14.22
N VAL A 311 -2.65 8.23 13.73
CA VAL A 311 -2.40 9.62 14.13
C VAL A 311 -2.79 9.82 15.60
N TYR A 312 -3.95 9.30 16.01
CA TYR A 312 -4.38 9.35 17.41
C TYR A 312 -3.35 8.68 18.34
N ASP A 313 -2.90 7.46 18.00
CA ASP A 313 -1.84 6.75 18.73
C ASP A 313 -0.55 7.57 18.80
N ALA A 314 -0.06 8.06 17.65
CA ALA A 314 1.18 8.80 17.57
C ALA A 314 1.20 10.07 18.45
N LEU A 315 0.05 10.73 18.62
CA LEU A 315 -0.10 11.92 19.44
C LEU A 315 -0.43 11.63 20.92
N THR A 316 -0.81 10.39 21.25
CA THR A 316 -1.15 9.97 22.63
C THR A 316 -0.08 9.06 23.27
N GLY A 317 1.06 8.85 22.60
CA GLY A 317 2.23 8.16 23.15
C GLY A 317 2.87 7.12 22.22
N GLY A 318 2.21 6.78 21.12
CA GLY A 318 2.72 5.88 20.09
C GLY A 318 2.88 4.42 20.55
N HIS A 319 2.11 3.99 21.55
CA HIS A 319 2.21 2.66 22.16
C HIS A 319 1.57 1.57 21.28
N GLY A 320 0.66 1.93 20.38
CA GLY A 320 0.02 1.02 19.44
C GLY A 320 0.99 0.40 18.44
N THR A 321 2.17 1.00 18.25
CA THR A 321 3.26 0.40 17.45
C THR A 321 4.26 -0.39 18.26
N ALA A 322 4.22 -0.34 19.60
CA ALA A 322 5.11 -1.13 20.45
C ALA A 322 4.70 -2.62 20.43
N GLY A 323 5.56 -3.51 20.93
CA GLY A 323 5.29 -4.95 20.88
C GLY A 323 4.29 -5.48 21.91
N ASP A 324 3.70 -4.61 22.73
CA ASP A 324 2.46 -4.81 23.50
C ASP A 324 1.28 -3.99 22.93
N GLY A 325 1.46 -3.38 21.75
CA GLY A 325 0.52 -2.45 21.15
C GLY A 325 -0.87 -3.04 20.89
N ALA A 326 -1.00 -4.37 20.75
CA ALA A 326 -2.31 -5.03 20.67
C ALA A 326 -3.18 -4.79 21.92
N ALA A 327 -2.59 -4.84 23.12
CA ALA A 327 -3.32 -4.57 24.37
C ALA A 327 -3.68 -3.08 24.48
N HIS A 328 -2.74 -2.20 24.18
CA HIS A 328 -2.97 -0.76 24.16
C HIS A 328 -4.10 -0.35 23.19
N VAL A 329 -4.05 -0.85 21.95
CA VAL A 329 -5.06 -0.54 20.94
C VAL A 329 -6.42 -1.14 21.30
N ALA A 330 -6.49 -2.22 22.09
CA ALA A 330 -7.75 -2.76 22.60
C ALA A 330 -8.43 -1.80 23.60
N GLU A 331 -7.65 -0.99 24.33
CA GLU A 331 -8.14 0.00 25.30
C GLU A 331 -8.64 1.30 24.65
N PHE A 332 -8.46 1.47 23.34
CA PHE A 332 -9.02 2.64 22.64
C PHE A 332 -10.53 2.71 22.83
N HIS A 333 -10.98 3.88 23.28
CA HIS A 333 -12.38 4.14 23.58
C HIS A 333 -13.25 4.05 22.31
N ASP A 334 -14.51 3.63 22.48
CA ASP A 334 -15.45 3.45 21.38
C ASP A 334 -15.67 4.72 20.55
N SER A 335 -15.62 5.89 21.18
CA SER A 335 -15.76 7.18 20.48
C SER A 335 -14.64 7.42 19.46
N VAL A 336 -13.39 7.03 19.77
CA VAL A 336 -12.25 7.08 18.85
C VAL A 336 -12.47 6.09 17.71
N ARG A 337 -12.92 4.87 18.03
CA ARG A 337 -13.23 3.83 17.04
C ARG A 337 -14.35 4.26 16.09
N ARG A 338 -15.45 4.81 16.61
CA ARG A 338 -16.58 5.31 15.81
C ARG A 338 -16.19 6.51 14.94
N ALA A 339 -15.34 7.40 15.44
CA ALA A 339 -14.79 8.49 14.63
C ALA A 339 -13.86 7.99 13.51
N ALA A 340 -13.05 6.96 13.75
CA ALA A 340 -12.27 6.33 12.67
C ALA A 340 -13.18 5.57 11.69
N MET A 341 -14.21 4.89 12.18
CA MET A 341 -15.19 4.15 11.38
C MET A 341 -15.95 5.07 10.42
N SER A 342 -16.29 6.30 10.85
CA SER A 342 -17.04 7.25 10.02
C SER A 342 -16.35 7.54 8.68
N ILE A 343 -15.03 7.67 8.67
CA ILE A 343 -14.25 7.93 7.45
C ILE A 343 -14.41 6.79 6.43
N GLU A 344 -14.35 5.54 6.90
CA GLU A 344 -14.58 4.38 6.01
C GLU A 344 -16.04 4.30 5.60
N THR A 345 -16.99 4.67 6.46
CA THR A 345 -18.41 4.73 6.09
C THR A 345 -18.65 5.73 4.95
N PHE A 346 -18.05 6.92 4.99
CA PHE A 346 -18.09 7.87 3.88
C PHE A 346 -17.40 7.31 2.62
N HIS A 347 -16.26 6.64 2.78
CA HIS A 347 -15.59 6.01 1.65
C HIS A 347 -16.46 4.92 1.00
N LYS A 348 -17.10 4.06 1.80
CA LYS A 348 -18.02 3.04 1.29
C LYS A 348 -19.22 3.68 0.60
N ALA A 349 -19.77 4.76 1.14
CA ALA A 349 -20.82 5.52 0.47
C ALA A 349 -20.37 6.02 -0.91
N SER A 350 -19.18 6.63 -0.99
CA SER A 350 -18.63 7.10 -2.26
C SER A 350 -18.45 5.95 -3.24
N LEU A 351 -17.95 4.79 -2.81
CA LEU A 351 -17.79 3.62 -3.69
C LEU A 351 -19.11 3.12 -4.28
N VAL A 352 -20.20 3.16 -3.52
CA VAL A 352 -21.52 2.77 -4.05
C VAL A 352 -21.97 3.73 -5.15
N HIS A 353 -21.71 5.02 -4.99
CA HIS A 353 -22.06 6.04 -5.99
C HIS A 353 -21.09 6.01 -7.18
N ASP A 354 -19.79 5.92 -6.95
CA ASP A 354 -18.75 5.78 -7.97
C ASP A 354 -19.03 4.56 -8.86
N ASP A 355 -19.40 3.41 -8.28
CA ASP A 355 -19.73 2.20 -9.04
C ASP A 355 -20.89 2.44 -10.03
N ILE A 356 -21.83 3.33 -9.71
CA ILE A 356 -22.94 3.72 -10.60
C ILE A 356 -22.43 4.67 -11.69
N GLU A 357 -21.63 5.67 -11.31
CA GLU A 357 -21.14 6.72 -12.20
C GLU A 357 -20.14 6.20 -13.26
N ASP A 358 -19.39 5.16 -12.89
CA ASP A 358 -18.43 4.45 -13.73
C ASP A 358 -19.02 3.19 -14.40
N ASP A 359 -20.27 2.81 -14.08
CA ASP A 359 -20.95 1.61 -14.57
C ASP A 359 -20.19 0.29 -14.28
N ASP A 360 -19.49 0.25 -13.13
CA ASP A 360 -18.63 -0.86 -12.72
C ASP A 360 -19.44 -2.16 -12.51
N ALA A 361 -18.98 -3.26 -13.10
CA ALA A 361 -19.65 -4.55 -12.98
C ALA A 361 -19.35 -5.27 -11.65
N PHE A 362 -18.12 -5.16 -11.15
CA PHE A 362 -17.66 -5.91 -9.98
C PHE A 362 -16.88 -5.05 -9.00
N ARG A 363 -17.08 -5.30 -7.70
CA ARG A 363 -16.29 -4.73 -6.60
C ARG A 363 -16.02 -5.79 -5.54
N TYR A 364 -14.78 -5.83 -5.07
CA TYR A 364 -14.29 -6.82 -4.09
C TYR A 364 -14.53 -8.29 -4.49
N GLY A 365 -14.67 -8.57 -5.79
CA GLY A 365 -14.95 -9.92 -6.31
C GLY A 365 -16.44 -10.26 -6.44
N ASP A 366 -17.34 -9.38 -5.99
CA ASP A 366 -18.79 -9.53 -6.11
C ASP A 366 -19.36 -8.55 -7.15
N GLU A 367 -20.55 -8.82 -7.68
CA GLU A 367 -21.31 -7.81 -8.46
C GLU A 367 -21.58 -6.55 -7.64
N THR A 368 -21.46 -5.38 -8.27
CA THR A 368 -21.77 -4.09 -7.64
C THR A 368 -23.26 -3.98 -7.27
N LEU A 369 -23.56 -3.15 -6.26
CA LEU A 369 -24.93 -3.03 -5.72
C LEU A 369 -25.96 -2.62 -6.78
N HIS A 370 -25.59 -1.74 -7.72
CA HIS A 370 -26.52 -1.25 -8.74
C HIS A 370 -26.83 -2.31 -9.80
N ARG A 371 -25.88 -3.21 -10.11
CA ARG A 371 -26.11 -4.37 -10.98
C ARG A 371 -27.01 -5.40 -10.30
N LYS A 372 -26.75 -5.67 -9.01
CA LYS A 372 -27.46 -6.70 -8.24
C LYS A 372 -28.85 -6.31 -7.76
N LEU A 373 -29.05 -5.06 -7.32
CA LEU A 373 -30.26 -4.58 -6.64
C LEU A 373 -30.92 -3.38 -7.36
N GLY A 374 -30.35 -2.93 -8.47
CA GLY A 374 -30.82 -1.78 -9.25
C GLY A 374 -30.28 -0.44 -8.74
N THR A 375 -30.10 0.50 -9.67
CA THR A 375 -29.58 1.85 -9.41
C THR A 375 -30.33 2.62 -8.31
N PRO A 376 -31.68 2.66 -8.27
CA PRO A 376 -32.39 3.40 -7.22
C PRO A 376 -32.09 2.86 -5.81
N THR A 377 -31.97 1.55 -5.66
CA THR A 377 -31.62 0.91 -4.38
C THR A 377 -30.20 1.26 -3.98
N ALA A 378 -29.25 1.18 -4.91
CA ALA A 378 -27.85 1.49 -4.66
C ALA A 378 -27.65 2.96 -4.23
N ILE A 379 -28.28 3.92 -4.92
CA ILE A 379 -28.27 5.34 -4.52
C ILE A 379 -28.71 5.49 -3.06
N ASN A 380 -29.85 4.90 -2.72
CA ASN A 380 -30.42 5.00 -1.37
C ASN A 380 -29.55 4.33 -0.30
N VAL A 381 -28.82 3.25 -0.63
CA VAL A 381 -27.83 2.63 0.26
C VAL A 381 -26.64 3.56 0.50
N GLY A 382 -26.13 4.21 -0.54
CA GLY A 382 -25.07 5.22 -0.41
C GLY A 382 -25.51 6.39 0.48
N ASP A 383 -26.73 6.91 0.29
CA ASP A 383 -27.29 7.99 1.10
C ASP A 383 -27.46 7.59 2.58
N TYR A 384 -27.90 6.35 2.84
CA TYR A 384 -27.96 5.81 4.19
C TYR A 384 -26.58 5.79 4.86
N LEU A 385 -25.54 5.37 4.13
CA LEU A 385 -24.16 5.34 4.63
C LEU A 385 -23.61 6.75 4.92
N ILE A 386 -23.92 7.76 4.09
CA ILE A 386 -23.58 9.17 4.37
C ILE A 386 -24.17 9.61 5.71
N GLY A 387 -25.47 9.34 5.93
CA GLY A 387 -26.14 9.65 7.19
C GLY A 387 -25.55 8.88 8.39
N LEU A 388 -25.19 7.61 8.20
CA LEU A 388 -24.51 6.80 9.22
C LEU A 388 -23.15 7.38 9.59
N GLY A 389 -22.35 7.81 8.60
CA GLY A 389 -21.04 8.43 8.82
C GLY A 389 -21.10 9.63 9.76
N TYR A 390 -21.99 10.60 9.49
CA TYR A 390 -22.20 11.75 10.40
C TYR A 390 -22.73 11.33 11.78
N ARG A 391 -23.60 10.31 11.82
CA ARG A 391 -24.19 9.82 13.07
C ARG A 391 -23.15 9.17 14.00
N LEU A 392 -22.14 8.50 13.44
CA LEU A 392 -21.05 7.88 14.19
C LEU A 392 -20.21 8.89 14.98
N VAL A 393 -20.15 10.16 14.54
CA VAL A 393 -19.43 11.21 15.26
C VAL A 393 -20.37 12.06 16.12
N SER A 394 -21.51 12.48 15.57
CA SER A 394 -22.41 13.41 16.28
C SER A 394 -22.95 12.86 17.60
N ARG A 395 -23.19 11.54 17.67
CA ARG A 395 -23.64 10.87 18.90
C ARG A 395 -22.57 10.75 19.98
N GLU A 396 -21.31 10.97 19.63
CA GLU A 396 -20.18 10.93 20.55
C GLU A 396 -19.86 12.30 21.18
N SER A 397 -20.61 13.36 20.82
CA SER A 397 -20.41 14.73 21.35
C SER A 397 -20.39 14.83 22.87
N GLY A 398 -21.15 13.97 23.58
CA GLY A 398 -21.14 13.92 25.04
C GLY A 398 -19.83 13.39 25.64
N HIS A 399 -19.12 12.51 24.92
CA HIS A 399 -17.85 11.94 25.37
C HIS A 399 -16.65 12.69 24.80
N LEU A 400 -16.67 13.02 23.51
CA LEU A 400 -15.60 13.74 22.82
C LEU A 400 -15.54 15.22 23.22
N GLY A 401 -16.68 15.83 23.56
CA GLY A 401 -16.84 17.27 23.61
C GLY A 401 -17.55 17.78 22.36
N ALA A 402 -18.43 18.78 22.54
CA ALA A 402 -19.25 19.31 21.46
C ALA A 402 -18.43 20.02 20.38
N ASP A 403 -17.37 20.72 20.79
CA ASP A 403 -16.38 21.37 19.93
C ASP A 403 -15.60 20.34 19.11
N VAL A 404 -15.13 19.27 19.75
CA VAL A 404 -14.37 18.18 19.08
C VAL A 404 -15.24 17.51 18.02
N ALA A 405 -16.47 17.15 18.37
CA ALA A 405 -17.41 16.54 17.44
C ALA A 405 -17.77 17.49 16.30
N ALA A 406 -17.98 18.79 16.58
CA ALA A 406 -18.29 19.79 15.56
C ALA A 406 -17.14 19.98 14.57
N ASP A 407 -15.90 20.09 15.05
CA ASP A 407 -14.71 20.23 14.21
C ASP A 407 -14.52 19.02 13.29
N ILE A 408 -14.68 17.80 13.81
CA ILE A 408 -14.59 16.57 13.03
C ILE A 408 -15.72 16.53 11.97
N LEU A 409 -16.96 16.86 12.35
CA LEU A 409 -18.10 16.88 11.43
C LEU A 409 -17.92 17.91 10.31
N ASP A 410 -17.41 19.10 10.63
CA ASP A 410 -17.11 20.15 9.64
C ASP A 410 -16.03 19.67 8.65
N SER A 411 -14.94 19.09 9.16
CA SER A 411 -13.90 18.51 8.31
C SER A 411 -14.42 17.38 7.42
N LEU A 412 -15.30 16.52 7.93
CA LEU A 412 -15.93 15.45 7.15
C LEU A 412 -16.85 16.00 6.05
N ALA A 413 -17.66 17.01 6.39
CA ALA A 413 -18.57 17.64 5.44
C ALA A 413 -17.81 18.38 4.33
N ASP A 414 -16.79 19.17 4.68
CA ASP A 414 -15.93 19.85 3.73
C ASP A 414 -15.17 18.87 2.81
N ALA A 415 -14.66 17.77 3.38
CA ALA A 415 -14.03 16.72 2.58
C ALA A 415 -15.02 16.06 1.61
N HIS A 416 -16.23 15.75 2.07
CA HIS A 416 -17.29 15.19 1.23
C HIS A 416 -17.67 16.14 0.08
N MET A 417 -17.87 17.42 0.36
CA MET A 417 -18.15 18.44 -0.67
C MET A 417 -17.02 18.49 -1.72
N LYS A 418 -15.76 18.57 -1.29
CA LYS A 418 -14.61 18.60 -2.21
C LYS A 418 -14.48 17.34 -3.05
N LEU A 419 -14.76 16.17 -2.49
CA LEU A 419 -14.74 14.91 -3.23
C LEU A 419 -15.82 14.91 -4.32
N CYS A 420 -17.05 15.36 -4.00
CA CYS A 420 -18.13 15.52 -4.97
C CYS A 420 -17.78 16.55 -6.05
N GLU A 421 -17.13 17.67 -5.71
CA GLU A 421 -16.64 18.64 -6.68
C GLU A 421 -15.59 18.03 -7.62
N GLY A 422 -14.66 17.24 -7.08
CA GLY A 422 -13.63 16.54 -7.85
C GLY A 422 -14.23 15.53 -8.84
N GLN A 423 -15.12 14.67 -8.34
CA GLN A 423 -15.83 13.68 -9.16
C GLN A 423 -16.74 14.35 -10.19
N GLY A 424 -17.50 15.38 -9.79
CA GLY A 424 -18.33 16.16 -10.69
C GLY A 424 -17.54 16.86 -11.79
N ALA A 425 -16.37 17.43 -11.47
CA ALA A 425 -15.49 18.04 -12.48
C ALA A 425 -14.99 17.00 -13.50
N GLU A 426 -14.71 15.77 -13.05
CA GLU A 426 -14.34 14.67 -13.94
C GLU A 426 -15.49 14.27 -14.86
N LEU A 427 -16.69 14.04 -14.33
CA LEU A 427 -17.87 13.66 -15.12
C LEU A 427 -18.25 14.75 -16.13
N LEU A 428 -18.28 16.02 -15.70
CA LEU A 428 -18.58 17.14 -16.59
C LEU A 428 -17.57 17.26 -17.73
N TRP A 429 -16.28 17.00 -17.46
CA TRP A 429 -15.26 16.97 -18.50
C TRP A 429 -15.39 15.75 -19.41
N ARG A 430 -15.66 14.56 -18.85
CA ARG A 430 -15.91 13.31 -19.59
C ARG A 430 -17.10 13.44 -20.54
N ASP A 431 -18.10 14.23 -20.20
CA ASP A 431 -19.29 14.40 -21.03
C ASP A 431 -19.18 15.64 -21.98
N ALA A 432 -18.20 16.52 -21.75
CA ALA A 432 -17.95 17.68 -22.61
C ALA A 432 -17.43 17.27 -24.00
N LYS A 433 -17.82 18.03 -25.03
CA LYS A 433 -17.30 17.82 -26.41
C LYS A 433 -15.85 18.27 -26.57
N ASP A 434 -15.46 19.34 -25.88
CA ASP A 434 -14.09 19.85 -25.93
C ASP A 434 -13.22 19.09 -24.93
N LYS A 435 -12.30 18.27 -25.44
CA LYS A 435 -11.38 17.44 -24.65
C LYS A 435 -10.03 18.12 -24.42
N ARG A 436 -9.93 19.44 -24.58
CA ARG A 436 -8.72 20.17 -24.20
C ARG A 436 -8.65 20.31 -22.68
N LEU A 437 -7.48 20.01 -22.13
CA LEU A 437 -7.23 20.06 -20.69
C LEU A 437 -5.83 20.59 -20.43
N LYS A 438 -5.70 21.56 -19.52
CA LYS A 438 -4.39 22.06 -19.08
C LYS A 438 -3.86 21.21 -17.92
N PRO A 439 -2.55 20.97 -17.83
CA PRO A 439 -1.97 20.18 -16.73
C PRO A 439 -2.37 20.69 -15.34
N ILE A 440 -2.44 22.02 -15.17
CA ILE A 440 -2.84 22.61 -13.88
C ILE A 440 -4.29 22.29 -13.49
N ASP A 441 -5.18 22.14 -14.46
CA ASP A 441 -6.59 21.86 -14.20
C ASP A 441 -6.78 20.36 -13.88
N ALA A 442 -6.08 19.46 -14.58
CA ALA A 442 -5.99 18.05 -14.21
C ALA A 442 -5.48 17.86 -12.76
N LEU A 443 -4.40 18.57 -12.39
CA LEU A 443 -3.85 18.52 -11.04
C LEU A 443 -4.81 19.09 -9.97
N LYS A 444 -5.69 20.04 -10.31
CA LYS A 444 -6.75 20.51 -9.39
C LYS A 444 -7.81 19.44 -9.18
N ILE A 445 -8.26 18.77 -10.25
CA ILE A 445 -9.20 17.65 -10.15
C ILE A 445 -8.61 16.55 -9.24
N TYR A 446 -7.34 16.21 -9.41
CA TYR A 446 -6.67 15.19 -8.59
C TYR A 446 -6.60 15.60 -7.12
N ALA A 447 -6.30 16.87 -6.88
CA ALA A 447 -6.26 17.41 -5.53
C ALA A 447 -7.62 17.29 -4.83
N LEU A 448 -8.74 17.33 -5.56
CA LEU A 448 -10.10 17.19 -5.02
C LEU A 448 -10.55 15.73 -4.88
N LYS A 449 -10.16 14.82 -5.78
CA LYS A 449 -10.68 13.44 -5.81
C LYS A 449 -10.10 12.53 -4.71
N THR A 450 -8.89 12.81 -4.23
CA THR A 450 -8.19 11.89 -3.30
C THR A 450 -7.73 12.57 -2.02
N SER A 451 -7.14 13.75 -2.12
CA SER A 451 -6.55 14.45 -0.98
C SER A 451 -7.52 14.72 0.17
N PRO A 452 -8.80 15.13 -0.05
CA PRO A 452 -9.68 15.52 1.06
C PRO A 452 -9.99 14.36 2.00
N ALA A 453 -10.06 13.13 1.50
CA ALA A 453 -10.27 11.95 2.35
C ALA A 453 -9.05 11.64 3.23
N PHE A 454 -7.82 11.83 2.71
CA PHE A 454 -6.60 11.72 3.51
C PHE A 454 -6.52 12.84 4.55
N GLU A 455 -6.85 14.08 4.16
CA GLU A 455 -6.89 15.24 5.05
C GLU A 455 -7.87 15.01 6.20
N ALA A 456 -9.09 14.56 5.90
CA ALA A 456 -10.09 14.27 6.93
C ALA A 456 -9.65 13.14 7.88
N ALA A 457 -9.00 12.07 7.38
CA ALA A 457 -8.51 10.98 8.22
C ALA A 457 -7.39 11.44 9.18
N LEU A 458 -6.42 12.20 8.64
CA LEU A 458 -5.34 12.79 9.44
C LEU A 458 -5.91 13.76 10.49
N PHE A 459 -6.75 14.71 10.06
CA PHE A 459 -7.34 15.71 10.94
C PHE A 459 -8.20 15.09 12.04
N THR A 460 -9.02 14.09 11.72
CA THR A 460 -9.84 13.38 12.72
C THR A 460 -8.95 12.78 13.80
N GLY A 461 -7.83 12.14 13.42
CA GLY A 461 -6.89 11.56 14.39
C GLY A 461 -6.24 12.61 15.29
N VAL A 462 -5.84 13.77 14.73
CA VAL A 462 -5.30 14.89 15.52
C VAL A 462 -6.34 15.41 16.49
N ARG A 463 -7.55 15.66 15.98
CA ARG A 463 -8.58 16.31 16.75
C ARG A 463 -9.06 15.44 17.92
N LEU A 464 -9.06 14.12 17.74
CA LEU A 464 -9.30 13.14 18.81
C LEU A 464 -8.19 13.13 19.87
N ALA A 465 -6.96 13.46 19.50
CA ALA A 465 -5.82 13.52 20.43
C ALA A 465 -5.73 14.85 21.19
N GLY A 466 -6.40 15.91 20.71
CA GLY A 466 -6.51 17.19 21.41
C GLY A 466 -6.47 18.40 20.47
N GLU A 467 -5.66 19.39 20.86
CA GLU A 467 -5.45 20.64 20.10
C GLU A 467 -4.78 20.37 18.74
N TYR A 468 -5.25 21.05 17.69
CA TYR A 468 -4.86 20.77 16.31
C TYR A 468 -4.18 21.93 15.58
N GLY A 469 -4.09 23.11 16.20
CA GLY A 469 -3.70 24.36 15.55
C GLY A 469 -2.39 24.26 14.75
N ASP A 470 -1.36 23.67 15.36
CA ASP A 470 -0.03 23.53 14.76
C ASP A 470 0.02 22.47 13.64
N TYR A 471 -0.96 21.57 13.57
CA TYR A 471 -1.00 20.44 12.65
C TYR A 471 -1.82 20.70 11.38
N ARG A 472 -2.79 21.61 11.43
CA ARG A 472 -3.81 21.77 10.38
C ARG A 472 -3.22 22.03 8.99
N GLU A 473 -2.40 23.07 8.85
CA GLU A 473 -1.86 23.47 7.55
C GLU A 473 -0.80 22.49 7.03
N PRO A 474 0.17 22.01 7.85
CA PRO A 474 1.08 20.94 7.44
C PRO A 474 0.34 19.68 6.94
N MET A 475 -0.69 19.21 7.65
CA MET A 475 -1.44 18.02 7.25
C MET A 475 -2.20 18.19 5.95
N LYS A 476 -2.83 19.35 5.75
CA LYS A 476 -3.49 19.68 4.49
C LYS A 476 -2.51 19.66 3.32
N GLN A 477 -1.34 20.27 3.48
CA GLN A 477 -0.31 20.28 2.44
C GLN A 477 0.26 18.88 2.20
N PHE A 478 0.45 18.08 3.25
CA PHE A 478 0.91 16.70 3.17
C PHE A 478 -0.10 15.85 2.38
N ALA A 479 -1.36 15.84 2.80
CA ALA A 479 -2.46 15.10 2.16
C ALA A 479 -2.62 15.48 0.69
N ARG A 480 -2.50 16.77 0.35
CA ARG A 480 -2.53 17.25 -1.03
C ARG A 480 -1.38 16.69 -1.87
N ASN A 481 -0.15 16.73 -1.38
CA ASN A 481 0.99 16.23 -2.13
C ASN A 481 0.94 14.71 -2.29
N LEU A 482 0.58 13.99 -1.22
CA LEU A 482 0.41 12.55 -1.24
C LEU A 482 -0.71 12.11 -2.21
N GLY A 483 -1.89 12.73 -2.09
CA GLY A 483 -3.06 12.40 -2.91
C GLY A 483 -2.86 12.69 -4.40
N VAL A 484 -2.21 13.82 -4.74
CA VAL A 484 -1.88 14.13 -6.14
C VAL A 484 -0.86 13.14 -6.70
N ALA A 485 0.22 12.86 -5.97
CA ALA A 485 1.22 11.89 -6.43
C ALA A 485 0.63 10.49 -6.62
N PHE A 486 -0.25 10.06 -5.72
CA PHE A 486 -0.97 8.79 -5.82
C PHE A 486 -1.81 8.69 -7.09
N GLN A 487 -2.57 9.73 -7.44
CA GLN A 487 -3.37 9.72 -8.67
C GLN A 487 -2.51 9.67 -9.93
N ILE A 488 -1.39 10.39 -9.97
CA ILE A 488 -0.46 10.31 -11.10
C ILE A 488 0.12 8.90 -11.23
N LEU A 489 0.45 8.23 -10.11
CA LEU A 489 0.92 6.84 -10.12
C LEU A 489 -0.15 5.85 -10.60
N ASN A 490 -1.42 6.06 -10.22
CA ASN A 490 -2.53 5.25 -10.72
C ASN A 490 -2.67 5.37 -12.25
N ASP A 491 -2.64 6.59 -12.79
CA ASP A 491 -2.68 6.77 -14.24
C ASP A 491 -1.48 6.10 -14.91
N LEU A 492 -0.27 6.28 -14.37
CA LEU A 492 0.94 5.64 -14.91
C LEU A 492 0.83 4.12 -14.89
N GLY A 493 0.22 3.55 -13.85
CA GLY A 493 -0.07 2.12 -13.73
C GLY A 493 -1.04 1.62 -14.80
N ASP A 494 -2.03 2.42 -15.20
CA ASP A 494 -2.99 2.09 -16.27
C ASP A 494 -2.29 1.81 -17.62
N TRP A 495 -1.10 2.38 -17.84
CA TRP A 495 -0.29 2.17 -19.04
C TRP A 495 0.72 1.02 -18.96
N GLN A 496 0.93 0.41 -17.80
CA GLN A 496 1.98 -0.61 -17.65
C GLN A 496 1.54 -2.01 -18.09
N GLY A 497 0.22 -2.26 -18.25
CA GLY A 497 -0.30 -3.49 -18.84
C GLY A 497 0.14 -4.74 -18.07
N ASP A 498 -0.17 -4.80 -16.77
CA ASP A 498 0.16 -5.95 -15.93
C ASP A 498 -1.07 -6.83 -15.64
N SER A 499 -0.83 -8.13 -15.64
CA SER A 499 -1.78 -9.26 -15.75
C SER A 499 -2.70 -9.52 -14.54
N HIS A 500 -2.89 -8.55 -13.65
CA HIS A 500 -3.83 -8.66 -12.54
C HIS A 500 -4.88 -7.53 -12.59
N ASN A 501 -6.09 -7.89 -13.06
CA ASN A 501 -7.35 -7.13 -13.01
C ASN A 501 -7.68 -6.06 -14.07
N LYS A 502 -6.84 -5.78 -15.07
CA LYS A 502 -7.29 -5.06 -16.29
C LYS A 502 -6.84 -5.81 -17.54
N MET A 503 -7.79 -6.30 -18.34
CA MET A 503 -7.49 -7.01 -19.60
C MET A 503 -6.93 -6.08 -20.70
N THR A 504 -6.97 -4.76 -20.50
CA THR A 504 -6.50 -3.75 -21.46
C THR A 504 -5.76 -2.61 -20.75
N ALA A 505 -4.57 -2.25 -21.23
CA ALA A 505 -3.85 -1.06 -20.81
C ALA A 505 -4.48 0.20 -21.43
N GLY A 506 -4.41 1.36 -20.78
CA GLY A 506 -4.94 2.62 -21.31
C GLY A 506 -6.47 2.74 -21.26
N GLY A 507 -7.11 2.06 -20.30
CA GLY A 507 -8.56 2.09 -20.10
C GLY A 507 -9.06 3.50 -19.79
N ASP A 508 -8.27 4.33 -19.11
CA ASP A 508 -8.68 5.71 -18.78
C ASP A 508 -8.85 6.58 -20.03
N ILE A 509 -8.09 6.31 -21.10
CA ILE A 509 -8.25 6.99 -22.39
C ILE A 509 -9.53 6.54 -23.09
N LEU A 510 -9.81 5.23 -23.08
CA LEU A 510 -11.03 4.69 -23.66
C LEU A 510 -12.28 5.22 -22.93
N GLY A 511 -12.19 5.36 -21.61
CA GLY A 511 -13.25 5.94 -20.76
C GLY A 511 -13.31 7.48 -20.82
N GLY A 512 -12.42 8.13 -21.58
CA GLY A 512 -12.41 9.58 -21.74
C GLY A 512 -12.21 10.35 -20.44
N ARG A 513 -11.30 9.89 -19.58
CA ARG A 513 -11.00 10.52 -18.28
C ARG A 513 -9.99 11.68 -18.40
N PRO A 514 -10.15 12.75 -17.60
CA PRO A 514 -9.30 13.96 -17.63
C PRO A 514 -7.95 13.74 -16.96
N THR A 515 -7.10 12.87 -17.52
CA THR A 515 -5.84 12.52 -16.87
C THR A 515 -4.77 13.62 -17.01
N VAL A 516 -3.83 13.68 -16.07
CA VAL A 516 -2.65 14.56 -16.21
C VAL A 516 -1.80 14.15 -17.42
N LEU A 517 -1.76 12.85 -17.76
CA LEU A 517 -1.00 12.34 -18.90
C LEU A 517 -1.55 12.91 -20.21
N TRP A 518 -2.88 12.91 -20.36
CA TRP A 518 -3.58 13.55 -21.47
C TRP A 518 -3.26 15.05 -21.56
N ALA A 519 -3.33 15.75 -20.43
CA ALA A 519 -3.07 17.19 -20.39
C ALA A 519 -1.61 17.53 -20.74
N LEU A 520 -0.65 16.71 -20.30
CA LEU A 520 0.77 16.86 -20.65
C LEU A 520 1.02 16.58 -22.13
N ALA A 521 0.36 15.59 -22.71
CA ALA A 521 0.44 15.30 -24.14
C ALA A 521 -0.04 16.51 -24.96
N LEU A 522 -1.22 17.04 -24.65
CA LEU A 522 -1.75 18.23 -25.32
C LEU A 522 -0.84 19.45 -25.16
N ALA A 523 -0.15 19.61 -24.02
CA ALA A 523 0.76 20.72 -23.81
C ALA A 523 2.11 20.56 -24.56
N GLY A 524 2.55 19.33 -24.83
CA GLY A 524 3.86 19.02 -25.42
C GLY A 524 3.84 18.72 -26.92
N LEU A 525 2.69 18.36 -27.48
CA LEU A 525 2.53 17.99 -28.89
C LEU A 525 2.45 19.20 -29.82
N SER A 526 2.76 18.96 -31.11
CA SER A 526 2.52 19.93 -32.19
C SER A 526 1.01 20.13 -32.42
N PRO A 527 0.55 21.24 -33.03
CA PRO A 527 -0.88 21.45 -33.31
C PRO A 527 -1.51 20.33 -34.14
N GLU A 528 -0.77 19.73 -35.07
CA GLU A 528 -1.24 18.60 -35.89
C GLU A 528 -1.44 17.34 -35.03
N ASP A 529 -0.44 16.99 -34.22
CA ASP A 529 -0.53 15.84 -33.32
C ASP A 529 -1.57 16.03 -32.21
N GLN A 530 -1.82 17.27 -31.78
CA GLN A 530 -2.88 17.60 -30.82
C GLN A 530 -4.26 17.30 -31.40
N GLU A 531 -4.53 17.74 -32.64
CA GLU A 531 -5.79 17.44 -33.34
C GLU A 531 -5.93 15.94 -33.60
N GLU A 532 -4.85 15.24 -33.93
CA GLU A 532 -4.86 13.78 -34.04
C GLU A 532 -5.24 13.13 -32.69
N LEU A 533 -4.62 13.55 -31.59
CA LEU A 533 -4.91 13.03 -30.26
C LEU A 533 -6.39 13.24 -29.89
N LEU A 534 -6.93 14.43 -30.16
CA LEU A 534 -8.34 14.78 -29.95
C LEU A 534 -9.30 13.97 -30.85
N ALA A 535 -8.88 13.61 -32.06
CA ALA A 535 -9.69 12.75 -32.93
C ALA A 535 -9.72 11.30 -32.42
N LEU A 536 -8.59 10.79 -31.88
CA LEU A 536 -8.48 9.41 -31.39
C LEU A 536 -9.41 9.08 -30.22
N ILE A 537 -9.80 10.05 -29.39
CA ILE A 537 -10.76 9.83 -28.29
C ILE A 537 -12.20 9.70 -28.79
N ALA A 538 -12.55 10.37 -29.90
CA ALA A 538 -13.87 10.32 -30.52
C ALA A 538 -14.03 9.22 -31.59
N ASP A 539 -12.95 8.46 -31.87
CA ASP A 539 -12.93 7.44 -32.91
C ASP A 539 -13.45 6.08 -32.40
N ASP A 540 -14.72 5.81 -32.65
CA ASP A 540 -15.34 4.51 -32.33
C ASP A 540 -15.12 3.43 -33.40
N LYS A 541 -14.47 3.77 -34.53
CA LYS A 541 -14.26 2.85 -35.65
C LYS A 541 -12.95 2.09 -35.53
N THR A 542 -11.92 2.72 -35.00
CA THR A 542 -10.62 2.07 -34.82
C THR A 542 -10.66 1.13 -33.61
N PRO A 543 -10.18 -0.12 -33.75
CA PRO A 543 -10.09 -1.05 -32.61
C PRO A 543 -9.35 -0.43 -31.42
N PRO A 544 -9.83 -0.66 -30.16
CA PRO A 544 -9.25 -0.07 -28.95
C PRO A 544 -7.73 -0.22 -28.85
N ASP A 545 -7.20 -1.42 -29.12
CA ASP A 545 -5.75 -1.70 -29.02
C ASP A 545 -4.91 -0.81 -29.96
N LYS A 546 -5.42 -0.55 -31.17
CA LYS A 546 -4.75 0.32 -32.14
C LYS A 546 -4.81 1.78 -31.72
N ARG A 547 -5.95 2.23 -31.17
CA ARG A 547 -6.10 3.58 -30.60
C ARG A 547 -5.10 3.79 -29.46
N ILE A 548 -5.08 2.86 -28.49
CA ILE A 548 -4.16 2.90 -27.35
C ILE A 548 -2.70 2.90 -27.81
N GLN A 549 -2.34 2.06 -28.78
CA GLN A 549 -0.98 2.03 -29.33
C GLN A 549 -0.59 3.37 -29.96
N ARG A 550 -1.50 4.01 -30.71
CA ARG A 550 -1.24 5.31 -31.32
C ARG A 550 -1.12 6.42 -30.28
N VAL A 551 -2.01 6.46 -29.29
CA VAL A 551 -1.91 7.41 -28.17
C VAL A 551 -0.59 7.22 -27.42
N ARG A 552 -0.13 5.98 -27.19
CA ARG A 552 1.18 5.71 -26.59
C ARG A 552 2.33 6.31 -27.40
N GLN A 553 2.28 6.25 -28.73
CA GLN A 553 3.31 6.86 -29.59
C GLN A 553 3.34 8.38 -29.43
N LEU A 554 2.16 9.02 -29.40
CA LEU A 554 2.04 10.47 -29.17
C LEU A 554 2.53 10.85 -27.76
N PHE A 555 2.19 10.06 -26.75
CA PHE A 555 2.66 10.28 -25.37
C PHE A 555 4.19 10.17 -25.27
N ASN A 556 4.80 9.22 -25.97
CA ASN A 556 6.25 9.10 -26.05
C ASN A 556 6.89 10.28 -26.80
N ALA A 557 6.28 10.74 -27.89
CA ALA A 557 6.77 11.89 -28.64
C ALA A 557 6.78 13.18 -27.80
N ALA A 558 5.82 13.33 -26.88
CA ALA A 558 5.72 14.45 -25.95
C ALA A 558 6.40 14.19 -24.58
N ASP A 559 7.16 13.10 -24.41
CA ASP A 559 7.84 12.74 -23.14
C ASP A 559 6.91 12.73 -21.91
N VAL A 560 5.64 12.33 -22.10
CA VAL A 560 4.58 12.45 -21.09
C VAL A 560 4.88 11.61 -19.85
N PHE A 561 5.37 10.39 -20.03
CA PHE A 561 5.66 9.47 -18.93
C PHE A 561 6.79 10.00 -18.05
N GLU A 562 7.88 10.51 -18.62
CA GLU A 562 8.98 11.06 -17.82
C GLU A 562 8.54 12.33 -17.08
N GLN A 563 7.78 13.22 -17.74
CA GLN A 563 7.22 14.40 -17.10
C GLN A 563 6.32 14.05 -15.91
N ALA A 564 5.45 13.04 -16.05
CA ALA A 564 4.60 12.56 -14.97
C ALA A 564 5.41 11.99 -13.80
N HIS A 565 6.46 11.20 -14.07
CA HIS A 565 7.36 10.73 -13.00
C HIS A 565 8.07 11.88 -12.27
N ARG A 566 8.53 12.92 -13.00
CA ARG A 566 9.12 14.12 -12.37
C ARG A 566 8.11 14.86 -11.49
N LEU A 567 6.83 14.87 -11.85
CA LEU A 567 5.75 15.43 -11.01
C LEU A 567 5.55 14.61 -9.74
N VAL A 568 5.53 13.27 -9.83
CA VAL A 568 5.49 12.38 -8.66
C VAL A 568 6.66 12.67 -7.73
N ASP A 569 7.90 12.69 -8.24
CA ASP A 569 9.10 12.98 -7.44
C ASP A 569 8.99 14.34 -6.72
N LYS A 570 8.48 15.36 -7.41
CA LYS A 570 8.31 16.71 -6.84
C LYS A 570 7.27 16.74 -5.72
N HIS A 571 6.15 16.03 -5.88
CA HIS A 571 5.11 15.95 -4.86
C HIS A 571 5.58 15.12 -3.67
N GLN A 572 6.27 14.00 -3.91
CA GLN A 572 6.89 13.19 -2.87
C GLN A 572 7.89 14.02 -2.04
N GLN A 573 8.82 14.75 -2.67
CA GLN A 573 9.78 15.61 -1.97
C GLN A 573 9.11 16.68 -1.09
N ARG A 574 7.97 17.22 -1.54
CA ARG A 574 7.20 18.18 -0.74
C ARG A 574 6.53 17.53 0.46
N ALA A 575 6.00 16.32 0.29
CA ALA A 575 5.44 15.55 1.41
C ALA A 575 6.53 15.18 2.43
N GLU A 576 7.72 14.75 1.97
CA GLU A 576 8.88 14.47 2.82
C GLU A 576 9.33 15.72 3.60
N ALA A 577 9.45 16.86 2.93
CA ALA A 577 9.84 18.12 3.57
C ALA A 577 8.83 18.59 4.64
N ILE A 578 7.55 18.22 4.50
CA ILE A 578 6.54 18.47 5.53
C ILE A 578 6.74 17.48 6.69
N ALA A 579 6.92 16.19 6.40
CA ALA A 579 7.18 15.17 7.41
C ALA A 579 8.39 15.52 8.30
N ASP A 580 9.47 16.03 7.71
CA ASP A 580 10.67 16.51 8.41
C ASP A 580 10.35 17.55 9.51
N GLN A 581 9.31 18.36 9.32
CA GLN A 581 8.93 19.45 10.22
C GLN A 581 7.92 19.03 11.30
N ILE A 582 7.36 17.82 11.20
CA ILE A 582 6.34 17.34 12.13
C ILE A 582 6.98 16.82 13.42
N GLU A 583 6.47 17.28 14.56
CA GLU A 583 6.68 16.70 15.89
C GLU A 583 5.33 16.21 16.43
N PRO A 584 5.25 15.07 17.13
CA PRO A 584 6.32 14.23 17.67
C PRO A 584 6.90 13.21 16.66
N GLU A 585 8.03 12.59 17.00
CA GLU A 585 8.72 11.58 16.18
C GLU A 585 7.79 10.45 15.68
N HIS A 586 6.85 9.98 16.51
CA HIS A 586 5.89 8.93 16.11
C HIS A 586 5.01 9.35 14.94
N LEU A 587 4.60 10.63 14.90
CA LEU A 587 3.79 11.17 13.81
C LEU A 587 4.63 11.39 12.55
N ARG A 588 5.87 11.87 12.69
CA ARG A 588 6.83 11.95 11.58
C ARG A 588 7.07 10.58 10.94
N ARG A 589 7.30 9.54 11.74
CA ARG A 589 7.47 8.16 11.26
C ARG A 589 6.24 7.67 10.50
N LEU A 590 5.04 7.99 10.99
CA LEU A 590 3.80 7.66 10.29
C LEU A 590 3.72 8.35 8.93
N PHE A 591 4.15 9.61 8.80
CA PHE A 591 4.12 10.32 7.53
C PHE A 591 5.04 9.68 6.49
N TYR A 592 6.25 9.29 6.89
CA TYR A 592 7.14 8.52 6.01
C TYR A 592 6.56 7.16 5.64
N TYR A 593 5.98 6.46 6.62
CA TYR A 593 5.27 5.21 6.36
C TYR A 593 4.16 5.39 5.30
N LEU A 594 3.37 6.46 5.38
CA LEU A 594 2.33 6.76 4.38
C LEU A 594 2.92 7.13 3.02
N ILE A 595 4.01 7.91 2.97
CA ILE A 595 4.71 8.21 1.71
C ILE A 595 5.15 6.91 1.03
N ASP A 596 5.87 6.06 1.77
CA ASP A 596 6.47 4.85 1.22
C ASP A 596 5.42 3.80 0.81
N THR A 597 4.29 3.73 1.53
CA THR A 597 3.24 2.75 1.23
C THR A 597 2.22 3.23 0.20
N VAL A 598 1.92 4.52 0.13
CA VAL A 598 0.95 5.08 -0.81
C VAL A 598 1.62 5.42 -2.15
N LEU A 599 2.87 5.88 -2.16
CA LEU A 599 3.61 6.25 -3.37
C LEU A 599 4.51 5.11 -3.89
N ASP A 600 4.25 3.89 -3.47
CA ASP A 600 4.91 2.69 -3.99
C ASP A 600 4.77 2.62 -5.52
N ARG A 601 5.88 2.36 -6.21
CA ARG A 601 5.93 2.36 -7.68
C ARG A 601 5.93 0.90 -8.16
N PRO A 602 5.03 0.50 -9.07
CA PRO A 602 5.13 -0.81 -9.67
C PRO A 602 6.49 -0.96 -10.37
N ALA A 603 7.13 -2.12 -10.20
CA ALA A 603 8.33 -2.45 -10.95
C ALA A 603 7.99 -2.55 -12.45
N GLU A 604 8.89 -2.10 -13.33
CA GLU A 604 8.71 -2.26 -14.78
C GLU A 604 8.47 -3.74 -15.12
N ALA A 605 7.45 -4.02 -15.92
CA ALA A 605 7.31 -5.32 -16.56
C ALA A 605 8.54 -5.57 -17.42
N GLU A 606 9.22 -6.69 -17.21
CA GLU A 606 10.30 -7.09 -18.11
C GLU A 606 9.71 -7.26 -19.52
N PRO A 607 10.41 -6.82 -20.58
CA PRO A 607 9.97 -7.09 -21.92
C PRO A 607 9.82 -8.59 -22.08
N THR A 608 8.61 -9.04 -22.42
CA THR A 608 8.34 -10.43 -22.77
C THR A 608 9.30 -10.81 -23.88
N LEU A 609 10.34 -11.57 -23.56
CA LEU A 609 11.25 -12.13 -24.56
C LEU A 609 10.41 -13.09 -25.39
N VAL A 610 9.93 -12.61 -26.54
CA VAL A 610 9.34 -13.47 -27.56
C VAL A 610 10.42 -14.47 -27.94
N PRO A 611 10.22 -15.78 -27.74
CA PRO A 611 11.24 -16.77 -28.07
C PRO A 611 11.59 -16.63 -29.55
N ALA A 612 12.89 -16.54 -29.84
CA ALA A 612 13.46 -16.32 -31.17
C ALA A 612 13.20 -17.48 -32.17
N THR A 613 12.29 -18.40 -31.88
CA THR A 613 11.99 -19.58 -32.69
C THR A 613 10.80 -19.42 -33.63
N LEU A 614 10.36 -18.19 -33.93
CA LEU A 614 9.31 -17.92 -34.94
C LEU A 614 9.79 -17.07 -36.14
N LEU A 615 11.10 -16.94 -36.34
CA LEU A 615 11.70 -16.29 -37.52
C LEU A 615 12.69 -17.24 -38.22
N SER A 616 12.23 -18.42 -38.64
CA SER A 616 12.91 -19.22 -39.68
C SER A 616 12.00 -20.31 -40.25
N SER A 617 11.09 -19.93 -41.14
CA SER A 617 10.59 -20.82 -42.21
C SER A 617 9.67 -20.02 -43.14
N ASN A 618 10.23 -19.55 -44.25
CA ASN A 618 9.63 -19.58 -45.59
C ASN A 618 10.63 -18.96 -46.57
N ASP A 619 11.53 -19.81 -47.07
CA ASP A 619 11.84 -19.84 -48.49
C ASP A 619 10.77 -20.67 -49.20
#